data_AF-A0A536QKN4-F1
#
_entry.id   AF-A0A536QKN4-F1
#
_cell.length_a   1.000
_cell.length_b   1.000
_cell.length_c   1.000
_cell.angle_alpha   90.00
_cell.angle_beta   90.00
_cell.angle_gamma   90.00
#
_symmetry.space_group_name_H-M   'P 1'
#
loop_
_entity.id
_entity.type
_entity.pdbx_description
1 polymer ?
#
loop_
_entity_poly.entity_id
_entity_poly.type
_entity_poly.pdbx_seq_one_letter_code
_entity_poly.pdbx_strand_id
1 'polypeptide(L)'
;MTVPVRDQVAAAIKDGLARASTELGWPDVDGVPVDIERPGNPEHGDYASNIALKLARHARKPPREIARAIRDRVRVAPPIASVEELSGFVNVRLDEKWLAAQVDEIARAGTAFGRTNALAGKRMQVEFVSANPTGPLTVANARGGPLGDVLSSVLEFAGATVEREYYVEDTGTQFDTFGRSIAIRYRQLQGEEIEIPADAYPAEYVKDIAAEIQARDGDKWTKLPLEEQAKRFAPLGVEWVLRDARRVTAMLGIRYDTWFSQAEMMRSGYFEKTLAELRALGKVYDKDGAVWFEASEAVDDKEGWVLVRSNGEPGYLGKDIAYHVQSLRERRFDKKVDIWGSNTHYHLIQMRAAMQALGLLEKFEVILYQYVRFLHEGVLKRMGRRTGQFLLLEEVIEAV
;
A
#
# COMPACT_ATOMS: atom_id res chain seq x y z
N MET A 1 27.70 -5.18 0.94
CA MET A 1 26.36 -5.80 0.97
C MET A 1 26.57 -7.30 1.10
N THR A 2 25.96 -7.92 2.10
CA THR A 2 26.01 -9.38 2.26
C THR A 2 25.16 -10.00 1.16
N VAL A 3 25.76 -10.80 0.27
CA VAL A 3 25.01 -11.53 -0.75
C VAL A 3 24.22 -12.63 -0.04
N PRO A 4 22.88 -12.73 -0.23
CA PRO A 4 22.09 -13.80 0.37
C PRO A 4 22.70 -15.17 0.07
N VAL A 5 22.76 -16.07 1.05
CA VAL A 5 23.33 -17.42 0.86
C VAL A 5 22.66 -18.17 -0.29
N ARG A 6 21.35 -17.98 -0.47
CA ARG A 6 20.58 -18.52 -1.59
C ARG A 6 21.17 -18.09 -2.94
N ASP A 7 21.58 -16.84 -3.07
CA ASP A 7 22.08 -16.28 -4.32
C ASP A 7 23.53 -16.74 -4.57
N GLN A 8 24.31 -16.97 -3.51
CA GLN A 8 25.62 -17.62 -3.60
C GLN A 8 25.49 -19.07 -4.10
N VAL A 9 24.49 -19.81 -3.60
CA VAL A 9 24.17 -21.17 -4.07
C VAL A 9 23.70 -21.15 -5.53
N ALA A 10 22.83 -20.21 -5.91
CA ALA A 10 22.38 -20.05 -7.28
C ALA A 10 23.54 -19.79 -8.25
N ALA A 11 24.48 -18.90 -7.87
CA ALA A 11 25.67 -18.62 -8.65
C ALA A 11 26.57 -19.85 -8.79
N ALA A 12 26.80 -20.61 -7.72
CA ALA A 12 27.62 -21.82 -7.76
C ALA A 12 27.03 -22.90 -8.68
N ILE A 13 25.69 -23.09 -8.65
CA ILE A 13 24.98 -24.02 -9.55
C ILE A 13 25.03 -23.51 -10.99
N LYS A 14 24.84 -22.21 -11.22
CA LYS A 14 24.93 -21.60 -12.56
C LYS A 14 26.32 -21.78 -13.17
N ASP A 15 27.37 -21.59 -12.39
CA ASP A 15 28.74 -21.83 -12.83
C ASP A 15 29.00 -23.31 -13.14
N GLY A 16 28.45 -24.23 -12.32
CA GLY A 16 28.51 -25.67 -12.58
C GLY A 16 27.79 -26.05 -13.88
N LEU A 17 26.62 -25.44 -14.14
CA LEU A 17 25.87 -25.58 -15.38
C LEU A 17 26.66 -25.06 -16.59
N ALA A 18 27.26 -23.88 -16.49
CA ALA A 18 28.06 -23.33 -17.59
C ALA A 18 29.21 -24.27 -17.96
N ARG A 19 29.97 -24.79 -16.97
CA ARG A 19 31.01 -25.79 -17.20
C ARG A 19 30.47 -27.07 -17.82
N ALA A 20 29.35 -27.59 -17.31
CA ALA A 20 28.72 -28.81 -17.84
C ALA A 20 28.30 -28.63 -19.30
N SER A 21 27.70 -27.49 -19.61
CA SER A 21 27.26 -27.13 -20.95
C SER A 21 28.43 -27.06 -21.94
N THR A 22 29.48 -26.32 -21.59
CA THR A 22 30.66 -26.14 -22.45
C THR A 22 31.37 -27.46 -22.72
N GLU A 23 31.58 -28.29 -21.68
CA GLU A 23 32.30 -29.56 -21.83
C GLU A 23 31.49 -30.65 -22.54
N LEU A 24 30.16 -30.66 -22.36
CA LEU A 24 29.29 -31.71 -22.88
C LEU A 24 28.52 -31.29 -24.15
N GLY A 25 28.69 -30.06 -24.60
CA GLY A 25 28.09 -29.51 -25.83
C GLY A 25 26.56 -29.42 -25.75
N TRP A 26 26.00 -28.94 -24.63
CA TRP A 26 24.54 -28.79 -24.52
C TRP A 26 24.06 -27.51 -25.21
N PRO A 27 23.12 -27.60 -26.17
CA PRO A 27 22.58 -26.42 -26.83
C PRO A 27 21.57 -25.70 -25.94
N ASP A 28 21.45 -24.38 -26.11
CA ASP A 28 20.35 -23.55 -25.60
C ASP A 28 20.07 -23.67 -24.10
N VAL A 29 21.12 -23.83 -23.28
CA VAL A 29 20.97 -23.84 -21.81
C VAL A 29 21.19 -22.47 -21.16
N ASP A 30 21.74 -21.53 -21.93
CA ASP A 30 21.97 -20.15 -21.49
C ASP A 30 20.63 -19.42 -21.34
N GLY A 31 20.45 -18.71 -20.22
CA GLY A 31 19.24 -17.94 -19.93
C GLY A 31 18.15 -18.69 -19.18
N VAL A 32 18.30 -19.99 -18.91
CA VAL A 32 17.36 -20.73 -18.04
C VAL A 32 17.56 -20.31 -16.57
N PRO A 33 16.53 -19.80 -15.87
CA PRO A 33 16.67 -19.37 -14.48
C PRO A 33 17.02 -20.53 -13.54
N VAL A 34 18.10 -20.34 -12.78
CA VAL A 34 18.52 -21.23 -11.68
C VAL A 34 17.79 -20.81 -10.41
N ASP A 35 16.62 -21.39 -10.20
CA ASP A 35 15.84 -21.17 -8.98
C ASP A 35 16.37 -22.05 -7.86
N ILE A 36 16.41 -21.48 -6.65
CA ILE A 36 16.84 -22.15 -5.42
C ILE A 36 15.69 -22.16 -4.44
N GLU A 37 15.32 -23.37 -3.98
CA GLU A 37 14.26 -23.62 -3.03
C GLU A 37 14.75 -24.47 -1.85
N ARG A 38 13.95 -24.58 -0.79
CA ARG A 38 14.21 -25.56 0.27
C ARG A 38 13.62 -26.92 -0.16
N PRO A 39 14.37 -28.03 -0.04
CA PRO A 39 13.81 -29.33 -0.35
C PRO A 39 12.71 -29.70 0.65
N GLY A 40 11.69 -30.45 0.20
CA GLY A 40 10.60 -30.90 1.06
C GLY A 40 11.05 -31.88 2.15
N ASN A 41 12.14 -32.61 1.92
CA ASN A 41 12.80 -33.43 2.92
C ASN A 41 14.12 -32.76 3.36
N PRO A 42 14.27 -32.34 4.63
CA PRO A 42 15.49 -31.72 5.14
C PRO A 42 16.76 -32.58 4.97
N GLU A 43 16.62 -33.91 4.95
CA GLU A 43 17.77 -34.82 4.72
C GLU A 43 18.38 -34.65 3.32
N HIS A 44 17.64 -34.08 2.37
CA HIS A 44 18.13 -33.86 1.01
C HIS A 44 19.04 -32.64 0.90
N GLY A 45 19.21 -31.83 1.96
CA GLY A 45 20.05 -30.64 1.94
C GLY A 45 19.35 -29.39 2.45
N ASP A 46 20.07 -28.28 2.47
CA ASP A 46 19.54 -26.98 2.88
C ASP A 46 18.83 -26.26 1.72
N TYR A 47 19.34 -26.49 0.51
CA TYR A 47 18.86 -25.89 -0.73
C TYR A 47 18.82 -26.90 -1.86
N ALA A 48 17.91 -26.70 -2.81
CA ALA A 48 17.77 -27.51 -4.01
C ALA A 48 17.48 -26.65 -5.24
N SER A 49 17.86 -27.15 -6.41
CA SER A 49 17.49 -26.57 -7.70
C SER A 49 16.90 -27.61 -8.63
N ASN A 50 15.75 -27.28 -9.23
CA ASN A 50 15.08 -28.07 -10.27
C ASN A 50 15.62 -27.82 -11.69
N ILE A 51 16.76 -27.11 -11.81
CA ILE A 51 17.31 -26.69 -13.10
C ILE A 51 17.47 -27.84 -14.11
N ALA A 52 17.87 -29.03 -13.65
CA ALA A 52 18.04 -30.18 -14.51
C ALA A 52 16.71 -30.70 -15.11
N LEU A 53 15.58 -30.56 -14.39
CA LEU A 53 14.25 -30.88 -14.91
C LEU A 53 13.85 -29.91 -16.03
N LYS A 54 14.18 -28.62 -15.88
CA LYS A 54 13.92 -27.59 -16.90
C LYS A 54 14.78 -27.80 -18.16
N LEU A 55 16.01 -28.28 -17.99
CA LEU A 55 16.97 -28.49 -19.08
C LEU A 55 16.79 -29.81 -19.83
N ALA A 56 16.01 -30.76 -19.31
CA ALA A 56 15.85 -32.10 -19.90
C ALA A 56 15.47 -32.08 -21.39
N ARG A 57 14.58 -31.16 -21.79
CA ARG A 57 14.16 -31.00 -23.20
C ARG A 57 15.25 -30.36 -24.07
N HIS A 58 15.95 -29.37 -23.53
CA HIS A 58 17.01 -28.62 -24.23
C HIS A 58 18.24 -29.51 -24.47
N ALA A 59 18.74 -30.16 -23.42
CA ALA A 59 19.90 -31.04 -23.49
C ALA A 59 19.59 -32.44 -24.05
N ARG A 60 18.31 -32.76 -24.29
CA ARG A 60 17.81 -34.08 -24.74
C ARG A 60 18.39 -35.25 -23.92
N LYS A 61 18.47 -35.06 -22.60
CA LYS A 61 19.06 -35.99 -21.63
C LYS A 61 18.13 -36.20 -20.44
N PRO A 62 18.20 -37.36 -19.77
CA PRO A 62 17.48 -37.58 -18.52
C PRO A 62 17.86 -36.52 -17.46
N PRO A 63 16.90 -35.96 -16.69
CA PRO A 63 17.20 -34.96 -15.66
C PRO A 63 18.25 -35.39 -14.66
N ARG A 64 18.29 -36.69 -14.30
CA ARG A 64 19.30 -37.23 -13.40
C ARG A 64 20.70 -37.01 -13.96
N GLU A 65 20.94 -37.36 -15.22
CA GLU A 65 22.25 -37.16 -15.87
C GLU A 65 22.67 -35.70 -15.89
N ILE A 66 21.73 -34.79 -16.18
CA ILE A 66 21.98 -33.34 -16.19
C ILE A 66 22.35 -32.86 -14.78
N ALA A 67 21.57 -33.25 -13.77
CA ALA A 67 21.85 -32.91 -12.38
C ALA A 67 23.21 -33.46 -11.92
N ARG A 68 23.58 -34.69 -12.31
CA ARG A 68 24.92 -35.25 -12.02
C ARG A 68 26.01 -34.40 -12.64
N ALA A 69 25.89 -34.10 -13.93
CA ALA A 69 26.91 -33.34 -14.65
C ALA A 69 27.10 -31.92 -14.09
N ILE A 70 26.02 -31.27 -13.65
CA ILE A 70 26.09 -29.98 -12.93
C ILE A 70 26.77 -30.17 -11.58
N ARG A 71 26.28 -31.11 -10.75
CA ARG A 71 26.80 -31.42 -9.41
C ARG A 71 28.29 -31.69 -9.41
N ASP A 72 28.78 -32.49 -10.34
CA ASP A 72 30.21 -32.84 -10.48
C ASP A 72 31.09 -31.63 -10.83
N ARG A 73 30.50 -30.52 -11.28
CA ARG A 73 31.18 -29.28 -11.68
C ARG A 73 30.86 -28.10 -10.78
N VAL A 74 30.02 -28.24 -9.76
CA VAL A 74 29.85 -27.19 -8.74
C VAL A 74 31.09 -27.19 -7.86
N ARG A 75 31.67 -26.00 -7.65
CA ARG A 75 32.82 -25.86 -6.76
C ARG A 75 32.36 -25.96 -5.31
N VAL A 76 32.87 -26.96 -4.60
CA VAL A 76 32.62 -27.14 -3.16
C VAL A 76 33.62 -26.30 -2.36
N ALA A 77 33.11 -25.27 -1.71
CA ALA A 77 33.80 -24.39 -0.78
C ALA A 77 32.74 -23.61 0.02
N PRO A 78 33.03 -23.12 1.24
CA PRO A 78 32.10 -22.29 2.01
C PRO A 78 31.43 -21.21 1.13
N PRO A 79 30.08 -21.08 1.16
CA PRO A 79 29.15 -21.67 2.12
C PRO A 79 28.73 -23.12 1.85
N ILE A 80 29.19 -23.76 0.77
CA ILE A 80 28.77 -25.10 0.32
C ILE A 80 29.71 -26.18 0.87
N ALA A 81 29.17 -27.17 1.59
CA ALA A 81 29.91 -28.36 2.03
C ALA A 81 29.76 -29.54 1.08
N SER A 82 28.59 -29.74 0.48
CA SER A 82 28.38 -30.81 -0.50
C SER A 82 27.27 -30.48 -1.48
N VAL A 83 27.32 -31.16 -2.63
CA VAL A 83 26.30 -31.09 -3.68
C VAL A 83 25.94 -32.50 -4.12
N GLU A 84 24.65 -32.81 -4.18
CA GLU A 84 24.14 -34.15 -4.48
C GLU A 84 23.04 -34.12 -5.55
N GLU A 85 23.02 -35.16 -6.39
CA GLU A 85 21.88 -35.42 -7.28
C GLU A 85 20.87 -36.31 -6.57
N LEU A 86 19.65 -35.81 -6.37
CA LEU A 86 18.53 -36.59 -5.83
C LEU A 86 17.32 -36.39 -6.73
N SER A 87 16.88 -37.46 -7.39
CA SER A 87 15.69 -37.48 -8.26
C SER A 87 15.68 -36.38 -9.33
N GLY A 88 16.85 -36.03 -9.88
CA GLY A 88 16.97 -34.96 -10.89
C GLY A 88 17.01 -33.53 -10.34
N PHE A 89 17.15 -33.35 -9.02
CA PHE A 89 17.48 -32.07 -8.40
C PHE A 89 18.97 -31.98 -8.11
N VAL A 90 19.52 -30.76 -8.17
CA VAL A 90 20.85 -30.44 -7.65
C VAL A 90 20.65 -29.91 -6.23
N ASN A 91 20.96 -30.72 -5.23
CA ASN A 91 20.78 -30.39 -3.82
C ASN A 91 22.10 -29.99 -3.20
N VAL A 92 22.06 -29.08 -2.23
CA VAL A 92 23.22 -28.43 -1.63
C VAL A 92 23.09 -28.50 -0.11
N ARG A 93 24.14 -28.98 0.54
CA ARG A 93 24.34 -28.88 1.99
C ARG A 93 25.31 -27.73 2.28
N LEU A 94 24.96 -26.89 3.24
CA LEU A 94 25.81 -25.82 3.71
C LEU A 94 26.89 -26.35 4.65
N ASP A 95 28.02 -25.67 4.67
CA ASP A 95 29.11 -25.95 5.59
C ASP A 95 28.76 -25.52 7.02
N GLU A 96 28.81 -26.49 7.95
CA GLU A 96 28.43 -26.26 9.36
C GLU A 96 29.34 -25.25 10.06
N LYS A 97 30.64 -25.23 9.73
CA LYS A 97 31.58 -24.26 10.33
C LYS A 97 31.30 -22.86 9.81
N TRP A 98 31.00 -22.74 8.52
CA TRP A 98 30.57 -21.48 7.92
C TRP A 98 29.24 -21.00 8.52
N LEU A 99 28.27 -21.89 8.71
CA LEU A 99 26.99 -21.59 9.36
C LEU A 99 27.19 -21.09 10.79
N ALA A 100 28.00 -21.80 11.59
CA ALA A 100 28.31 -21.39 12.95
C ALA A 100 28.98 -20.00 12.98
N ALA A 101 29.89 -19.72 12.05
CA ALA A 101 30.52 -18.40 11.93
C ALA A 101 29.53 -17.27 11.57
N GLN A 102 28.35 -17.58 11.01
CA GLN A 102 27.33 -16.55 10.74
C GLN A 102 26.73 -15.98 12.03
N VAL A 103 26.78 -16.71 13.16
CA VAL A 103 26.30 -16.19 14.45
C VAL A 103 27.11 -14.95 14.86
N ASP A 104 28.42 -14.98 14.69
CA ASP A 104 29.28 -13.83 14.99
C ASP A 104 29.03 -12.66 14.03
N GLU A 105 28.78 -12.94 12.74
CA GLU A 105 28.41 -11.92 11.76
C GLU A 105 27.06 -11.26 12.10
N ILE A 106 26.06 -12.06 12.51
CA ILE A 106 24.75 -11.56 12.97
C ILE A 106 24.93 -10.70 14.22
N ALA A 107 25.66 -11.20 15.22
CA ALA A 107 25.90 -10.48 16.47
C ALA A 107 26.63 -9.16 16.24
N ARG A 108 27.63 -9.14 15.33
CA ARG A 108 28.37 -7.93 14.96
C ARG A 108 27.52 -6.94 14.20
N ALA A 109 26.64 -7.41 13.30
CA ALA A 109 25.74 -6.56 12.54
C ALA A 109 24.59 -5.98 13.38
N GLY A 110 24.18 -6.67 14.45
CA GLY A 110 23.14 -6.22 15.38
C GLY A 110 21.83 -5.89 14.66
N THR A 111 21.27 -4.72 14.93
CA THR A 111 20.03 -4.24 14.29
C THR A 111 20.17 -3.93 12.79
N ALA A 112 21.40 -3.93 12.24
CA ALA A 112 21.64 -3.78 10.82
C ALA A 112 21.73 -5.14 10.09
N PHE A 113 21.63 -6.28 10.78
CA PHE A 113 21.61 -7.58 10.11
C PHE A 113 20.44 -7.68 9.13
N GLY A 114 20.71 -8.06 7.88
CA GLY A 114 19.73 -8.10 6.80
C GLY A 114 19.48 -6.76 6.09
N ARG A 115 20.09 -5.66 6.53
CA ARG A 115 19.99 -4.35 5.85
C ARG A 115 20.65 -4.43 4.48
N THR A 116 20.03 -3.82 3.48
CA THR A 116 20.60 -3.74 2.12
C THR A 116 20.57 -2.31 1.61
N ASN A 117 21.30 -2.05 0.52
CA ASN A 117 21.26 -0.79 -0.22
C ASN A 117 20.60 -1.00 -1.60
N ALA A 118 19.76 -2.03 -1.74
CA ALA A 118 19.14 -2.41 -3.02
C ALA A 118 18.24 -1.29 -3.58
N LEU A 119 17.69 -0.46 -2.69
CA LEU A 119 16.85 0.69 -3.03
C LEU A 119 17.55 2.02 -2.74
N ALA A 120 18.88 2.03 -2.59
CA ALA A 120 19.62 3.26 -2.34
C ALA A 120 19.36 4.33 -3.42
N GLY A 121 19.07 5.54 -2.97
CA GLY A 121 18.72 6.66 -3.84
C GLY A 121 17.29 6.63 -4.40
N LYS A 122 16.48 5.62 -4.06
CA LYS A 122 15.05 5.60 -4.40
C LYS A 122 14.23 6.37 -3.38
N ARG A 123 13.35 7.25 -3.86
CA ARG A 123 12.34 7.93 -3.05
C ARG A 123 11.00 7.25 -3.27
N MET A 124 10.39 6.76 -2.20
CA MET A 124 9.12 6.03 -2.27
C MET A 124 8.10 6.69 -1.37
N GLN A 125 6.85 6.74 -1.81
CA GLN A 125 5.72 7.14 -0.97
C GLN A 125 4.92 5.89 -0.63
N VAL A 126 4.56 5.72 0.65
CA VAL A 126 3.60 4.71 1.09
C VAL A 126 2.40 5.43 1.71
N GLU A 127 1.24 5.34 1.05
CA GLU A 127 -0.03 5.89 1.54
C GLU A 127 -0.84 4.79 2.22
N PHE A 128 -1.33 5.06 3.43
CA PHE A 128 -2.13 4.08 4.16
C PHE A 128 -3.02 4.70 5.24
N VAL A 129 -4.05 3.95 5.64
CA VAL A 129 -5.16 4.32 6.53
C VAL A 129 -6.13 5.30 5.89
N SER A 130 -5.68 6.51 5.55
CA SER A 130 -6.40 7.59 4.84
C SER A 130 -7.92 7.54 4.99
N ALA A 131 -8.39 7.45 6.24
CA ALA A 131 -9.80 7.42 6.55
C ALA A 131 -10.38 8.81 6.38
N ASN A 132 -11.64 8.87 5.93
CA ASN A 132 -12.34 10.13 5.73
C ASN A 132 -12.30 10.97 7.00
N PRO A 133 -12.00 12.27 6.92
CA PRO A 133 -11.77 13.12 8.09
C PRO A 133 -13.07 13.58 8.75
N THR A 134 -14.10 12.73 8.71
CA THR A 134 -15.45 13.00 9.22
C THR A 134 -15.81 12.11 10.40
N GLY A 135 -14.86 11.34 10.93
CA GLY A 135 -15.03 10.53 12.14
C GLY A 135 -13.74 9.88 12.62
N PRO A 136 -13.74 9.33 13.85
CA PRO A 136 -12.58 8.68 14.45
C PRO A 136 -12.20 7.38 13.73
N LEU A 137 -10.97 6.92 13.94
CA LEU A 137 -10.49 5.66 13.38
C LEU A 137 -11.19 4.46 14.04
N THR A 138 -11.55 3.48 13.21
CA THR A 138 -12.26 2.27 13.64
C THR A 138 -11.39 1.04 13.47
N VAL A 139 -11.84 -0.10 14.01
CA VAL A 139 -11.17 -1.40 13.80
C VAL A 139 -10.98 -1.77 12.33
N ALA A 140 -11.77 -1.21 11.41
CA ALA A 140 -11.59 -1.41 9.97
C ALA A 140 -10.23 -0.89 9.48
N ASN A 141 -9.68 0.13 10.14
CA ASN A 141 -8.38 0.74 9.84
C ASN A 141 -7.20 -0.04 10.45
N ALA A 142 -7.46 -0.96 11.38
CA ALA A 142 -6.44 -1.67 12.16
C ALA A 142 -5.49 -2.53 11.32
N ARG A 143 -5.90 -2.96 10.12
CA ARG A 143 -5.07 -3.79 9.23
C ARG A 143 -4.21 -2.97 8.28
N GLY A 144 -4.77 -1.88 7.73
CA GLY A 144 -4.07 -1.02 6.77
C GLY A 144 -2.87 -0.31 7.42
N GLY A 145 -3.03 0.14 8.67
CA GLY A 145 -1.99 0.82 9.46
C GLY A 145 -0.67 0.04 9.56
N PRO A 146 -0.64 -1.08 10.29
CA PRO A 146 0.57 -1.88 10.47
C PRO A 146 1.15 -2.41 9.16
N LEU A 147 0.31 -2.73 8.18
CA LEU A 147 0.78 -3.19 6.87
C LEU A 147 1.61 -2.11 6.16
N GLY A 148 1.09 -0.88 6.09
CA GLY A 148 1.78 0.25 5.48
C GLY A 148 3.06 0.64 6.23
N ASP A 149 3.01 0.67 7.56
CA ASP A 149 4.16 1.05 8.38
C ASP A 149 5.30 0.01 8.36
N VAL A 150 4.98 -1.28 8.44
CA VAL A 150 5.97 -2.36 8.32
C VAL A 150 6.57 -2.39 6.92
N LEU A 151 5.77 -2.22 5.87
CA LEU A 151 6.28 -2.12 4.51
C LEU A 151 7.25 -0.94 4.37
N SER A 152 6.87 0.23 4.89
CA SER A 152 7.71 1.43 4.88
C SER A 152 9.05 1.14 5.57
N SER A 153 9.01 0.50 6.74
CA SER A 153 10.20 0.11 7.51
C SER A 153 11.10 -0.86 6.74
N VAL A 154 10.53 -1.85 6.03
CA VAL A 154 11.29 -2.79 5.20
C VAL A 154 11.94 -2.09 4.00
N LEU A 155 11.23 -1.16 3.35
CA LEU A 155 11.75 -0.38 2.23
C LEU A 155 12.90 0.54 2.67
N GLU A 156 12.78 1.19 3.83
CA GLU A 156 13.86 1.96 4.47
C GLU A 156 15.05 1.06 4.82
N PHE A 157 14.78 -0.13 5.36
CA PHE A 157 15.81 -1.12 5.67
C PHE A 157 16.50 -1.71 4.42
N ALA A 158 15.89 -1.54 3.24
CA ALA A 158 16.49 -1.84 1.95
C ALA A 158 17.19 -0.63 1.29
N GLY A 159 17.22 0.53 1.98
CA GLY A 159 17.96 1.73 1.59
C GLY A 159 17.15 2.81 0.88
N ALA A 160 15.82 2.66 0.74
CA ALA A 160 14.97 3.70 0.18
C ALA A 160 14.79 4.86 1.17
N THR A 161 14.55 6.06 0.66
CA THR A 161 13.93 7.15 1.43
C THR A 161 12.42 7.01 1.29
N VAL A 162 11.72 6.73 2.40
CA VAL A 162 10.28 6.49 2.38
C VAL A 162 9.53 7.65 3.03
N GLU A 163 8.45 8.10 2.40
CA GLU A 163 7.49 9.04 2.98
C GLU A 163 6.21 8.28 3.31
N ARG A 164 5.89 8.18 4.60
CA ARG A 164 4.60 7.68 5.10
C ARG A 164 3.59 8.80 5.00
N GLU A 165 2.55 8.62 4.19
CA GLU A 165 1.55 9.65 3.95
C GLU A 165 0.14 9.22 4.35
N TYR A 166 -0.57 10.15 4.98
CA TYR A 166 -2.01 10.06 5.22
C TYR A 166 -2.71 11.04 4.26
N TYR A 167 -3.56 10.53 3.37
CA TYR A 167 -4.38 11.33 2.48
C TYR A 167 -5.65 11.82 3.19
N VAL A 168 -5.89 13.13 3.17
CA VAL A 168 -7.02 13.79 3.83
C VAL A 168 -8.01 14.26 2.77
N GLU A 169 -9.15 13.58 2.69
CA GLU A 169 -10.26 14.01 1.85
C GLU A 169 -11.12 15.09 2.55
N ASP A 170 -10.62 16.32 2.56
CA ASP A 170 -11.22 17.50 3.23
C ASP A 170 -12.07 18.39 2.31
N THR A 171 -12.75 17.80 1.33
CA THR A 171 -13.71 18.50 0.46
C THR A 171 -14.88 17.59 0.06
N GLY A 172 -15.98 18.18 -0.40
CA GLY A 172 -17.09 17.46 -1.01
C GLY A 172 -18.19 17.14 0.00
N THR A 173 -19.18 16.37 -0.43
CA THR A 173 -20.46 16.25 0.29
C THR A 173 -20.32 15.74 1.72
N GLN A 174 -19.41 14.82 2.00
CA GLN A 174 -19.18 14.32 3.37
C GLN A 174 -18.62 15.42 4.28
N PHE A 175 -17.66 16.21 3.78
CA PHE A 175 -17.10 17.35 4.50
C PHE A 175 -18.17 18.41 4.80
N ASP A 176 -19.00 18.74 3.82
CA ASP A 176 -20.08 19.73 3.99
C ASP A 176 -21.14 19.23 5.00
N THR A 177 -21.53 17.95 4.88
CA THR A 177 -22.47 17.30 5.79
C THR A 177 -21.93 17.26 7.21
N PHE A 178 -20.62 17.05 7.37
CA PHE A 178 -19.96 17.03 8.67
C PHE A 178 -19.99 18.42 9.33
N GLY A 179 -19.65 19.48 8.59
CA GLY A 179 -19.78 20.85 9.07
C GLY A 179 -21.20 21.20 9.52
N ARG A 180 -22.20 20.81 8.72
CA ARG A 180 -23.62 21.01 9.05
C ARG A 180 -24.03 20.26 10.31
N SER A 181 -23.54 19.04 10.49
CA SER A 181 -23.80 18.22 11.67
C SER A 181 -23.23 18.86 12.94
N ILE A 182 -22.01 19.41 12.87
CA ILE A 182 -21.40 20.14 13.97
C ILE A 182 -22.19 21.42 14.29
N ALA A 183 -22.64 22.16 13.26
CA ALA A 183 -23.44 23.38 13.46
C ALA A 183 -24.79 23.10 14.14
N ILE A 184 -25.45 22.02 13.78
CA ILE A 184 -26.69 21.56 14.44
C ILE A 184 -26.42 21.23 15.91
N ARG A 185 -25.36 20.44 16.20
CA ARG A 185 -24.99 20.10 17.58
C ARG A 185 -24.63 21.33 18.40
N TYR A 186 -23.92 22.29 17.80
CA TYR A 186 -23.57 23.55 18.43
C TYR A 186 -24.81 24.33 18.86
N ARG A 187 -25.82 24.45 17.99
CA ARG A 187 -27.10 25.12 18.31
C ARG A 187 -27.91 24.38 19.38
N GLN A 188 -27.91 23.04 19.36
CA GLN A 188 -28.50 22.24 20.43
C GLN A 188 -27.85 22.52 21.79
N LEU A 189 -26.53 22.74 21.85
CA LEU A 189 -25.84 23.14 23.07
C LEU A 189 -26.22 24.56 23.55
N GLN A 190 -26.78 25.39 22.67
CA GLN A 190 -27.32 26.71 23.03
C GLN A 190 -28.80 26.67 23.43
N GLY A 191 -29.40 25.47 23.46
CA GLY A 191 -30.80 25.26 23.81
C GLY A 191 -31.78 25.41 22.63
N GLU A 192 -31.31 25.49 21.39
CA GLU A 192 -32.19 25.42 20.22
C GLU A 192 -32.68 23.97 20.01
N GLU A 193 -33.99 23.78 19.91
CA GLU A 193 -34.59 22.48 19.56
C GLU A 193 -34.54 22.28 18.03
N ILE A 194 -33.43 21.72 17.55
CA ILE A 194 -33.24 21.36 16.13
C ILE A 194 -33.16 19.85 16.02
N GLU A 195 -34.00 19.26 15.16
CA GLU A 195 -33.94 17.84 14.84
C GLU A 195 -32.69 17.53 13.99
N ILE A 196 -32.02 16.42 14.27
CA ILE A 196 -30.85 15.99 13.50
C ILE A 196 -31.36 15.32 12.22
N PRO A 197 -31.04 15.87 11.03
CA PRO A 197 -31.41 15.25 9.76
C PRO A 197 -30.89 13.83 9.64
N ALA A 198 -31.62 12.97 8.93
CA ALA A 198 -31.23 11.57 8.73
C ALA A 198 -29.89 11.39 7.99
N ASP A 199 -29.48 12.39 7.21
CA ASP A 199 -28.23 12.44 6.47
C ASP A 199 -27.09 13.12 7.24
N ALA A 200 -27.34 13.68 8.42
CA ALA A 200 -26.31 14.23 9.30
C ALA A 200 -25.54 13.12 10.06
N TYR A 201 -24.35 13.45 10.54
CA TYR A 201 -23.57 12.57 11.40
C TYR A 201 -24.13 12.60 12.83
N PRO A 202 -24.75 11.50 13.32
CA PRO A 202 -25.50 11.53 14.59
C PRO A 202 -24.62 11.28 15.82
N ALA A 203 -23.36 10.90 15.62
CA ALA A 203 -22.50 10.34 16.66
C ALA A 203 -22.11 11.33 17.77
N GLU A 204 -21.80 10.82 18.96
CA GLU A 204 -21.46 11.63 20.13
C GLU A 204 -20.20 12.49 19.93
N TYR A 205 -19.18 12.00 19.21
CA TYR A 205 -17.98 12.80 18.93
C TYR A 205 -18.30 14.12 18.19
N VAL A 206 -19.38 14.20 17.43
CA VAL A 206 -19.81 15.44 16.76
C VAL A 206 -20.26 16.48 17.78
N LYS A 207 -20.89 16.03 18.87
CA LYS A 207 -21.27 16.88 20.00
C LYS A 207 -20.05 17.34 20.79
N ASP A 208 -19.05 16.48 20.95
CA ASP A 208 -17.78 16.83 21.60
C ASP A 208 -17.04 17.93 20.81
N ILE A 209 -16.99 17.81 19.48
CA ILE A 209 -16.45 18.86 18.60
C ILE A 209 -17.21 20.18 18.79
N ALA A 210 -18.53 20.14 18.77
CA ALA A 210 -19.35 21.33 18.95
C ALA A 210 -19.13 21.98 20.33
N ALA A 211 -18.99 21.18 21.38
CA ALA A 211 -18.69 21.64 22.73
C ALA A 211 -17.29 22.28 22.82
N GLU A 212 -16.28 21.70 22.18
CA GLU A 212 -14.93 22.28 22.11
C GLU A 212 -14.93 23.63 21.38
N ILE A 213 -15.69 23.74 20.28
CA ILE A 213 -15.87 25.01 19.56
C ILE A 213 -16.55 26.05 20.46
N GLN A 214 -17.63 25.69 21.16
CA GLN A 214 -18.34 26.60 22.06
C GLN A 214 -17.45 27.04 23.24
N ALA A 215 -16.70 26.11 23.83
CA ALA A 215 -15.79 26.41 24.93
C ALA A 215 -14.66 27.36 24.50
N ARG A 216 -14.14 27.20 23.27
CA ARG A 216 -13.07 28.05 22.73
C ARG A 216 -13.57 29.43 22.29
N ASP A 217 -14.68 29.47 21.57
CA ASP A 217 -15.10 30.66 20.82
C ASP A 217 -16.29 31.41 21.47
N GLY A 218 -16.94 30.85 22.49
CA GLY A 218 -18.12 31.44 23.13
C GLY A 218 -19.25 31.69 22.13
N ASP A 219 -19.94 32.83 22.26
CA ASP A 219 -21.09 33.18 21.41
C ASP A 219 -20.72 33.73 20.02
N LYS A 220 -19.45 33.69 19.64
CA LYS A 220 -18.91 34.28 18.39
C LYS A 220 -19.71 33.87 17.16
N TRP A 221 -20.16 32.62 17.10
CA TRP A 221 -20.80 32.04 15.91
C TRP A 221 -22.33 32.04 15.97
N THR A 222 -22.93 32.37 17.11
CA THR A 222 -24.37 32.19 17.37
C THR A 222 -25.27 32.99 16.44
N LYS A 223 -24.81 34.18 16.01
CA LYS A 223 -25.58 35.04 15.11
C LYS A 223 -25.48 34.65 13.63
N LEU A 224 -24.59 33.73 13.28
CA LEU A 224 -24.44 33.30 11.88
C LEU A 224 -25.58 32.37 11.46
N PRO A 225 -26.03 32.45 10.19
CA PRO A 225 -26.88 31.43 9.60
C PRO A 225 -26.24 30.03 9.72
N LEU A 226 -27.07 28.99 9.83
CA LEU A 226 -26.61 27.61 10.04
C LEU A 226 -25.63 27.16 8.94
N GLU A 227 -25.89 27.52 7.69
CA GLU A 227 -25.01 27.22 6.55
C GLU A 227 -23.65 27.94 6.62
N GLU A 228 -23.62 29.15 7.18
CA GLU A 228 -22.34 29.85 7.39
C GLU A 228 -21.58 29.24 8.58
N GLN A 229 -22.27 28.84 9.65
CA GLN A 229 -21.67 28.07 10.74
C GLN A 229 -21.07 26.76 10.22
N ALA A 230 -21.82 26.01 9.41
CA ALA A 230 -21.40 24.75 8.81
C ALA A 230 -20.07 24.89 8.05
N LYS A 231 -19.96 25.91 7.19
CA LYS A 231 -18.74 26.21 6.44
C LYS A 231 -17.54 26.58 7.33
N ARG A 232 -17.79 27.21 8.49
CA ARG A 232 -16.74 27.53 9.47
C ARG A 232 -16.35 26.33 10.32
N PHE A 233 -17.29 25.43 10.60
CA PHE A 233 -17.09 24.30 11.51
C PHE A 233 -16.54 23.06 10.81
N ALA A 234 -16.82 22.85 9.52
CA ALA A 234 -16.24 21.74 8.76
C ALA A 234 -14.70 21.64 8.89
N PRO A 235 -13.90 22.70 8.64
CA PRO A 235 -12.45 22.61 8.81
C PRO A 235 -12.01 22.41 10.27
N LEU A 236 -12.75 22.96 11.25
CA LEU A 236 -12.45 22.75 12.67
C LEU A 236 -12.72 21.31 13.11
N GLY A 237 -13.79 20.70 12.58
CA GLY A 237 -14.09 19.28 12.79
C GLY A 237 -13.02 18.39 12.17
N VAL A 238 -12.57 18.71 10.95
CA VAL A 238 -11.46 17.99 10.31
C VAL A 238 -10.19 18.10 11.16
N GLU A 239 -9.85 19.30 11.65
CA GLU A 239 -8.70 19.48 12.55
C GLU A 239 -8.79 18.59 13.79
N TRP A 240 -9.97 18.53 14.41
CA TRP A 240 -10.24 17.66 15.56
C TRP A 240 -10.01 16.18 15.21
N VAL A 241 -10.60 15.71 14.10
CA VAL A 241 -10.49 14.32 13.65
C VAL A 241 -9.04 13.96 13.31
N LEU A 242 -8.30 14.85 12.66
CA LEU A 242 -6.89 14.61 12.33
C LEU A 242 -6.01 14.60 13.58
N ARG A 243 -6.29 15.44 14.58
CA ARG A 243 -5.61 15.40 15.88
C ARG A 243 -5.84 14.05 16.57
N ASP A 244 -7.08 13.56 16.56
CA ASP A 244 -7.41 12.25 17.11
C ASP A 244 -6.75 11.10 16.33
N ALA A 245 -6.85 11.11 15.00
CA ALA A 245 -6.21 10.12 14.14
C ALA A 245 -4.69 10.05 14.35
N ARG A 246 -4.01 11.19 14.52
CA ARG A 246 -2.57 11.26 14.87
C ARG A 246 -2.28 10.58 16.21
N ARG A 247 -3.10 10.83 17.23
CA ARG A 247 -2.95 10.21 18.55
C ARG A 247 -3.13 8.70 18.46
N VAL A 248 -4.22 8.24 17.84
CA VAL A 248 -4.55 6.80 17.75
C VAL A 248 -3.54 6.04 16.89
N THR A 249 -3.07 6.62 15.78
CA THR A 249 -2.02 5.99 14.96
C THR A 249 -0.68 5.95 15.69
N ALA A 250 -0.35 6.96 16.50
CA ALA A 250 0.85 6.93 17.35
C ALA A 250 0.77 5.85 18.44
N MET A 251 -0.42 5.50 18.94
CA MET A 251 -0.59 4.34 19.85
C MET A 251 -0.22 3.01 19.19
N LEU A 252 -0.37 2.90 17.85
CA LEU A 252 0.11 1.76 17.06
C LEU A 252 1.61 1.85 16.70
N GLY A 253 2.32 2.89 17.15
CA GLY A 253 3.71 3.16 16.77
C GLY A 253 3.86 3.83 15.39
N ILE A 254 2.76 4.13 14.71
CA ILE A 254 2.76 4.70 13.36
C ILE A 254 2.99 6.21 13.44
N ARG A 255 3.93 6.72 12.65
CA ARG A 255 4.17 8.15 12.48
C ARG A 255 4.20 8.50 11.01
N TYR A 256 3.36 9.45 10.62
CA TYR A 256 3.31 9.95 9.25
C TYR A 256 4.24 11.15 9.08
N ASP A 257 4.90 11.19 7.93
CA ASP A 257 5.73 12.32 7.49
C ASP A 257 4.84 13.43 6.91
N THR A 258 3.83 13.04 6.14
CA THR A 258 2.91 13.97 5.45
C THR A 258 1.46 13.65 5.73
N TRP A 259 0.67 14.70 5.96
CA TRP A 259 -0.80 14.65 5.98
C TRP A 259 -1.30 15.52 4.83
N PHE A 260 -1.65 14.87 3.73
CA PHE A 260 -1.89 15.52 2.46
C PHE A 260 -3.32 16.03 2.34
N SER A 261 -3.52 17.34 2.14
CA SER A 261 -4.85 17.93 1.97
C SER A 261 -5.30 17.89 0.50
N GLN A 262 -6.42 17.21 0.25
CA GLN A 262 -7.08 17.26 -1.06
C GLN A 262 -7.48 18.70 -1.41
N ALA A 263 -8.02 19.45 -0.45
CA ALA A 263 -8.45 20.83 -0.64
C ALA A 263 -7.30 21.75 -1.09
N GLU A 264 -6.11 21.56 -0.52
CA GLU A 264 -4.92 22.30 -0.94
C GLU A 264 -4.50 21.95 -2.37
N MET A 265 -4.49 20.65 -2.72
CA MET A 265 -4.22 20.22 -4.09
C MET A 265 -5.21 20.84 -5.08
N MET A 266 -6.51 20.83 -4.75
CA MET A 266 -7.54 21.43 -5.60
C MET A 266 -7.32 22.94 -5.77
N ARG A 267 -7.05 23.67 -4.69
CA ARG A 267 -6.78 25.13 -4.76
C ARG A 267 -5.51 25.48 -5.54
N SER A 268 -4.55 24.57 -5.62
CA SER A 268 -3.29 24.79 -6.35
C SER A 268 -3.46 24.78 -7.88
N GLY A 269 -4.61 24.37 -8.40
CA GLY A 269 -4.85 24.21 -9.85
C GLY A 269 -4.28 22.91 -10.44
N TYR A 270 -3.78 22.00 -9.60
CA TYR A 270 -3.13 20.77 -10.06
C TYR A 270 -4.11 19.79 -10.70
N PHE A 271 -5.37 19.79 -10.24
CA PHE A 271 -6.44 19.00 -10.84
C PHE A 271 -6.68 19.44 -12.30
N GLU A 272 -6.85 20.73 -12.53
CA GLU A 272 -7.08 21.32 -13.85
C GLU A 272 -5.89 21.07 -14.78
N LYS A 273 -4.65 21.19 -14.26
CA LYS A 273 -3.43 20.85 -14.99
C LYS A 273 -3.42 19.39 -15.46
N THR A 274 -3.79 18.47 -14.56
CA THR A 274 -3.84 17.03 -14.86
C THR A 274 -4.93 16.71 -15.89
N LEU A 275 -6.10 17.32 -15.75
CA LEU A 275 -7.20 17.16 -16.69
C LEU A 275 -6.86 17.68 -18.09
N ALA A 276 -6.19 18.84 -18.17
CA ALA A 276 -5.72 19.40 -19.43
C ALA A 276 -4.69 18.50 -20.13
N GLU A 277 -3.79 17.86 -19.37
CA GLU A 277 -2.86 16.88 -19.93
C GLU A 277 -3.58 15.66 -20.49
N LEU A 278 -4.51 15.07 -19.74
CA LEU A 278 -5.31 13.94 -20.22
C LEU A 278 -6.07 14.29 -21.50
N ARG A 279 -6.57 15.53 -21.62
CA ARG A 279 -7.24 16.04 -22.82
C ARG A 279 -6.27 16.16 -23.99
N ALA A 280 -5.06 16.67 -23.75
CA ALA A 280 -4.01 16.76 -24.77
C ALA A 280 -3.57 15.36 -25.27
N LEU A 281 -3.61 14.35 -24.42
CA LEU A 281 -3.34 12.95 -24.77
C LEU A 281 -4.52 12.26 -25.49
N GLY A 282 -5.66 12.93 -25.66
CA GLY A 282 -6.88 12.33 -26.23
C GLY A 282 -7.50 11.25 -25.36
N LYS A 283 -7.21 11.25 -24.05
CA LYS A 283 -7.67 10.23 -23.09
C LYS A 283 -8.91 10.67 -22.30
N VAL A 284 -9.46 11.84 -22.60
CA VAL A 284 -10.75 12.28 -22.08
C VAL A 284 -11.62 12.90 -23.19
N TYR A 285 -12.93 12.81 -23.04
CA TYR A 285 -13.91 13.42 -23.92
C TYR A 285 -15.09 14.01 -23.13
N ASP A 286 -15.84 14.91 -23.78
CA ASP A 286 -17.04 15.53 -23.22
C ASP A 286 -18.28 14.76 -23.68
N LYS A 287 -19.15 14.35 -22.74
CA LYS A 287 -20.44 13.70 -23.02
C LYS A 287 -21.44 14.03 -21.92
N ASP A 288 -22.67 14.41 -22.31
CA ASP A 288 -23.78 14.73 -21.38
C ASP A 288 -23.43 15.80 -20.32
N GLY A 289 -22.64 16.80 -20.73
CA GLY A 289 -22.17 17.87 -19.86
C GLY A 289 -21.08 17.48 -18.86
N ALA A 290 -20.64 16.22 -18.88
CA ALA A 290 -19.58 15.67 -18.03
C ALA A 290 -18.30 15.41 -18.83
N VAL A 291 -17.17 15.32 -18.12
CA VAL A 291 -15.87 14.92 -18.69
C VAL A 291 -15.58 13.48 -18.31
N TRP A 292 -15.35 12.64 -19.31
CA TRP A 292 -15.15 11.21 -19.19
C TRP A 292 -13.73 10.83 -19.55
N PHE A 293 -13.15 9.88 -18.82
CA PHE A 293 -11.91 9.19 -19.16
C PHE A 293 -12.21 8.04 -20.11
N GLU A 294 -11.48 8.00 -21.22
CA GLU A 294 -11.61 6.97 -22.23
C GLU A 294 -10.96 5.67 -21.74
N ALA A 295 -11.78 4.64 -21.54
CA ALA A 295 -11.38 3.39 -20.89
C ALA A 295 -11.46 2.16 -21.80
N SER A 296 -11.94 2.29 -23.04
CA SER A 296 -12.22 1.15 -23.92
C SER A 296 -10.99 0.27 -24.23
N GLU A 297 -9.79 0.83 -24.15
CA GLU A 297 -8.53 0.08 -24.33
C GLU A 297 -8.13 -0.73 -23.08
N ALA A 298 -8.62 -0.36 -21.89
CA ALA A 298 -8.21 -0.93 -20.61
C ALA A 298 -9.20 -1.98 -20.09
N VAL A 299 -10.48 -1.76 -20.35
CA VAL A 299 -11.59 -2.66 -20.04
C VAL A 299 -12.56 -2.59 -21.22
N ASP A 300 -13.34 -3.63 -21.49
CA ASP A 300 -14.41 -3.61 -22.52
C ASP A 300 -15.60 -2.74 -22.06
N ASP A 301 -15.30 -1.59 -21.45
CA ASP A 301 -16.21 -0.56 -20.99
C ASP A 301 -16.32 0.50 -22.10
N LYS A 302 -17.47 0.48 -22.76
CA LYS A 302 -17.74 1.34 -23.92
C LYS A 302 -18.06 2.78 -23.55
N GLU A 303 -18.31 3.08 -22.27
CA GLU A 303 -18.74 4.41 -21.84
C GLU A 303 -17.68 5.18 -21.04
N GLY A 304 -16.58 4.54 -20.66
CA GLY A 304 -15.52 5.21 -19.89
C GLY A 304 -15.93 5.56 -18.46
N TRP A 305 -15.13 6.40 -17.79
CA TRP A 305 -15.37 6.79 -16.39
C TRP A 305 -15.42 8.30 -16.20
N VAL A 306 -16.43 8.79 -15.48
CA VAL A 306 -16.59 10.23 -15.19
C VAL A 306 -15.44 10.75 -14.31
N LEU A 307 -14.71 11.75 -14.82
CA LEU A 307 -13.72 12.52 -14.06
C LEU A 307 -14.29 13.83 -13.51
N VAL A 308 -15.17 14.48 -14.28
CA VAL A 308 -15.89 15.70 -13.88
C VAL A 308 -17.38 15.48 -14.15
N ARG A 309 -18.20 15.68 -13.13
CA ARG A 309 -19.66 15.51 -13.21
C ARG A 309 -20.29 16.61 -14.06
N SER A 310 -21.55 16.42 -14.46
CA SER A 310 -22.30 17.38 -15.27
C SER A 310 -22.56 18.73 -14.59
N ASN A 311 -22.45 18.79 -13.25
CA ASN A 311 -22.49 20.04 -12.48
C ASN A 311 -21.13 20.76 -12.43
N GLY A 312 -20.11 20.26 -13.13
CA GLY A 312 -18.75 20.80 -13.15
C GLY A 312 -17.88 20.36 -11.98
N GLU A 313 -18.40 19.59 -11.01
CA GLU A 313 -17.62 19.16 -9.85
C GLU A 313 -16.71 17.96 -10.18
N PRO A 314 -15.45 17.97 -9.71
CA PRO A 314 -14.55 16.83 -9.84
C PRO A 314 -15.09 15.58 -9.13
N GLY A 315 -15.08 14.45 -9.84
CA GLY A 315 -15.36 13.12 -9.28
C GLY A 315 -14.16 12.56 -8.52
N TYR A 316 -14.38 11.52 -7.71
CA TYR A 316 -13.33 10.85 -6.92
C TYR A 316 -12.16 10.40 -7.80
N LEU A 317 -12.45 9.66 -8.89
CA LEU A 317 -11.43 9.20 -9.82
C LEU A 317 -10.56 10.33 -10.39
N GLY A 318 -11.16 11.46 -10.76
CA GLY A 318 -10.40 12.59 -11.28
C GLY A 318 -9.46 13.18 -10.23
N LYS A 319 -9.93 13.33 -8.99
CA LYS A 319 -9.12 13.84 -7.87
C LYS A 319 -7.97 12.88 -7.54
N ASP A 320 -8.24 11.58 -7.50
CA ASP A 320 -7.23 10.57 -7.23
C ASP A 320 -6.17 10.55 -8.33
N ILE A 321 -6.55 10.62 -9.61
CA ILE A 321 -5.57 10.73 -10.71
C ILE A 321 -4.67 11.95 -10.51
N ALA A 322 -5.24 13.13 -10.21
CA ALA A 322 -4.46 14.34 -9.96
C ALA A 322 -3.48 14.18 -8.78
N TYR A 323 -3.93 13.59 -7.68
CA TYR A 323 -3.11 13.31 -6.50
C TYR A 323 -1.92 12.39 -6.82
N HIS A 324 -2.16 11.31 -7.57
CA HIS A 324 -1.10 10.36 -7.92
C HIS A 324 -0.09 10.97 -8.91
N VAL A 325 -0.57 11.75 -9.88
CA VAL A 325 0.30 12.50 -10.80
C VAL A 325 1.16 13.51 -10.05
N GLN A 326 0.57 14.24 -9.09
CA GLN A 326 1.28 15.19 -8.26
C GLN A 326 2.40 14.54 -7.46
N SER A 327 2.11 13.39 -6.83
CA SER A 327 3.11 12.60 -6.14
C SER A 327 4.26 12.18 -7.07
N LEU A 328 3.95 11.55 -8.20
CA LEU A 328 4.96 10.95 -9.06
C LEU A 328 5.76 11.96 -9.89
N ARG A 329 5.20 13.13 -10.21
CA ARG A 329 5.85 14.14 -11.07
C ARG A 329 6.32 15.38 -10.34
N GLU A 330 5.48 15.97 -9.49
CA GLU A 330 5.83 17.20 -8.76
C GLU A 330 6.74 16.87 -7.57
N ARG A 331 6.33 15.90 -6.74
CA ARG A 331 7.12 15.45 -5.59
C ARG A 331 8.22 14.46 -5.96
N ARG A 332 8.20 13.97 -7.21
CA ARG A 332 9.25 13.13 -7.84
C ARG A 332 9.55 11.84 -7.08
N PHE A 333 8.52 11.15 -6.62
CA PHE A 333 8.71 9.79 -6.11
C PHE A 333 9.03 8.81 -7.26
N ASP A 334 9.96 7.91 -7.02
CA ASP A 334 10.30 6.80 -7.92
C ASP A 334 9.19 5.75 -7.93
N LYS A 335 8.50 5.57 -6.79
CA LYS A 335 7.39 4.65 -6.63
C LYS A 335 6.39 5.21 -5.61
N LYS A 336 5.09 5.13 -5.93
CA LYS A 336 3.98 5.34 -5.01
C LYS A 336 3.32 3.99 -4.75
N VAL A 337 3.17 3.65 -3.48
CA VAL A 337 2.53 2.42 -3.01
C VAL A 337 1.34 2.79 -2.14
N ASP A 338 0.15 2.34 -2.52
CA ASP A 338 -1.05 2.60 -1.74
C ASP A 338 -1.59 1.32 -1.08
N ILE A 339 -2.01 1.43 0.17
CA ILE A 339 -2.53 0.30 0.96
C ILE A 339 -4.04 0.42 1.07
N TRP A 340 -4.77 -0.26 0.19
CA TRP A 340 -6.23 -0.15 0.09
C TRP A 340 -6.98 -1.40 0.56
N GLY A 341 -8.23 -1.20 0.97
CA GLY A 341 -9.16 -2.30 1.25
C GLY A 341 -9.58 -3.02 -0.03
N SER A 342 -9.84 -4.32 0.04
CA SER A 342 -10.19 -5.15 -1.12
C SER A 342 -11.48 -4.75 -1.86
N ASN A 343 -12.33 -3.92 -1.24
CA ASN A 343 -13.51 -3.32 -1.86
C ASN A 343 -13.17 -2.27 -2.94
N THR A 344 -11.93 -1.73 -2.98
CA THR A 344 -11.51 -0.76 -3.99
C THR A 344 -10.95 -1.43 -5.25
N HIS A 345 -11.10 -2.75 -5.41
CA HIS A 345 -10.56 -3.48 -6.56
C HIS A 345 -10.99 -2.91 -7.92
N TYR A 346 -12.25 -2.49 -8.07
CA TYR A 346 -12.70 -1.84 -9.30
C TYR A 346 -12.03 -0.49 -9.51
N HIS A 347 -11.88 0.30 -8.45
CA HIS A 347 -11.18 1.58 -8.50
C HIS A 347 -9.70 1.42 -8.86
N LEU A 348 -9.04 0.36 -8.39
CA LEU A 348 -7.68 0.00 -8.81
C LEU A 348 -7.59 -0.22 -10.33
N ILE A 349 -8.58 -0.85 -10.95
CA ILE A 349 -8.61 -1.03 -12.41
C ILE A 349 -8.63 0.34 -13.10
N GLN A 350 -9.48 1.26 -12.63
CA GLN A 350 -9.57 2.63 -13.15
C GLN A 350 -8.24 3.38 -13.01
N MET A 351 -7.62 3.32 -11.83
CA MET A 351 -6.35 3.99 -11.55
C MET A 351 -5.20 3.41 -12.36
N ARG A 352 -5.11 2.09 -12.55
CA ARG A 352 -4.10 1.48 -13.43
C ARG A 352 -4.24 1.95 -14.87
N ALA A 353 -5.47 2.03 -15.39
CA ALA A 353 -5.73 2.55 -16.73
C ALA A 353 -5.29 4.01 -16.89
N ALA A 354 -5.62 4.86 -15.91
CA ALA A 354 -5.19 6.25 -15.89
C ALA A 354 -3.67 6.40 -15.80
N MET A 355 -3.02 5.65 -14.90
CA MET A 355 -1.56 5.67 -14.77
C MET A 355 -0.87 5.12 -16.03
N GLN A 356 -1.44 4.13 -16.71
CA GLN A 356 -0.94 3.65 -18.00
C GLN A 356 -1.01 4.74 -19.07
N ALA A 357 -2.16 5.40 -19.19
CA ALA A 357 -2.36 6.50 -20.14
C ALA A 357 -1.38 7.66 -19.95
N LEU A 358 -0.98 7.91 -18.70
CA LEU A 358 -0.04 8.97 -18.32
C LEU A 358 1.44 8.53 -18.32
N GLY A 359 1.73 7.26 -18.68
CA GLY A 359 3.09 6.70 -18.69
C GLY A 359 3.70 6.53 -17.29
N LEU A 360 2.86 6.37 -16.26
CA LEU A 360 3.24 6.31 -14.84
C LEU A 360 3.00 4.94 -14.20
N LEU A 361 2.43 3.97 -14.92
CA LEU A 361 2.02 2.68 -14.34
C LEU A 361 3.16 1.95 -13.61
N GLU A 362 4.37 1.93 -14.17
CA GLU A 362 5.55 1.29 -13.54
C GLU A 362 5.90 1.88 -12.16
N LYS A 363 5.53 3.14 -11.93
CA LYS A 363 5.77 3.86 -10.67
C LYS A 363 4.60 3.76 -9.69
N PHE A 364 3.50 3.13 -10.05
CA PHE A 364 2.32 2.97 -9.22
C PHE A 364 2.18 1.53 -8.75
N GLU A 365 1.78 1.32 -7.50
CA GLU A 365 1.52 0.00 -6.92
C GLU A 365 0.41 0.10 -5.88
N VAL A 366 -0.45 -0.91 -5.81
CA VAL A 366 -1.48 -0.97 -4.77
C VAL A 366 -1.47 -2.35 -4.14
N ILE A 367 -1.40 -2.37 -2.82
CA ILE A 367 -1.52 -3.58 -2.01
C ILE A 367 -2.93 -3.63 -1.43
N LEU A 368 -3.73 -4.57 -1.93
CA LEU A 368 -5.09 -4.80 -1.43
C LEU A 368 -5.06 -5.71 -0.20
N TYR A 369 -5.70 -5.28 0.89
CA TYR A 369 -5.90 -6.10 2.09
C TYR A 369 -7.38 -6.45 2.30
N GLN A 370 -7.63 -7.61 2.90
CA GLN A 370 -8.99 -8.04 3.23
C GLN A 370 -9.47 -7.44 4.55
N TYR A 371 -10.75 -7.06 4.62
CA TYR A 371 -11.35 -6.50 5.81
C TYR A 371 -11.30 -7.43 7.02
N VAL A 372 -11.14 -6.82 8.20
CA VAL A 372 -11.21 -7.50 9.49
C VAL A 372 -12.68 -7.73 9.83
N ARG A 373 -13.01 -8.95 10.25
CA ARG A 373 -14.30 -9.27 10.88
C ARG A 373 -14.05 -9.52 12.34
N PHE A 374 -14.78 -8.82 13.21
CA PHE A 374 -14.66 -9.03 14.64
C PHE A 374 -15.48 -10.26 15.06
N LEU A 375 -14.82 -11.19 15.74
CA LEU A 375 -15.42 -12.34 16.40
C LEU A 375 -15.22 -12.13 17.90
N HIS A 376 -16.30 -12.08 18.67
CA HIS A 376 -16.23 -12.07 20.14
C HIS A 376 -16.83 -13.38 20.64
N GLU A 377 -16.06 -14.15 21.43
CA GLU A 377 -16.46 -15.47 21.94
C GLU A 377 -16.95 -16.45 20.85
N GLY A 378 -16.33 -16.42 19.66
CA GLY A 378 -16.70 -17.29 18.54
C GLY A 378 -17.99 -16.89 17.80
N VAL A 379 -18.67 -15.82 18.23
CA VAL A 379 -19.86 -15.29 17.56
C VAL A 379 -19.48 -14.10 16.68
N LEU A 380 -19.92 -14.13 15.41
CA LEU A 380 -19.92 -12.97 14.50
C LEU A 380 -20.84 -11.89 15.10
N LYS A 381 -20.26 -10.95 15.84
CA LYS A 381 -20.96 -9.71 16.16
C LYS A 381 -21.04 -8.91 14.86
N ARG A 382 -22.20 -8.91 14.19
CA ARG A 382 -22.48 -7.93 13.14
C ARG A 382 -22.30 -6.55 13.77
N MET A 383 -21.47 -5.69 13.15
CA MET A 383 -21.45 -4.27 13.48
C MET A 383 -22.89 -3.76 13.34
N GLY A 384 -23.51 -3.45 14.48
CA GLY A 384 -24.95 -3.29 14.58
C GLY A 384 -25.38 -1.97 13.94
N ARG A 385 -26.21 -2.06 12.90
CA ARG A 385 -26.92 -0.90 12.29
C ARG A 385 -27.89 -0.19 13.24
N ARG A 386 -28.01 -0.61 14.50
CA ARG A 386 -29.07 -0.18 15.44
C ARG A 386 -28.59 0.53 16.71
N THR A 387 -27.28 0.63 16.97
CA THR A 387 -26.74 1.41 18.12
C THR A 387 -25.59 2.35 17.77
N GLY A 388 -25.22 2.50 16.49
CA GLY A 388 -24.34 3.60 16.05
C GLY A 388 -22.87 3.56 16.52
N GLN A 389 -22.46 2.62 17.37
CA GLN A 389 -21.07 2.50 17.82
C GLN A 389 -20.31 1.54 16.90
N PHE A 390 -19.51 2.11 15.99
CA PHE A 390 -18.37 1.41 15.42
C PHE A 390 -17.36 1.15 16.55
N LEU A 391 -16.75 -0.03 16.58
CA LEU A 391 -15.67 -0.32 17.53
C LEU A 391 -14.49 0.57 17.16
N LEU A 392 -14.10 1.48 18.06
CA LEU A 392 -13.02 2.41 17.83
C LEU A 392 -11.69 1.65 17.87
N LEU A 393 -10.73 2.13 17.10
CA LEU A 393 -9.40 1.52 17.06
C LEU A 393 -8.69 1.65 18.42
N GLU A 394 -8.86 2.77 19.10
CA GLU A 394 -8.29 2.99 20.43
C GLU A 394 -8.80 1.99 21.47
N GLU A 395 -10.09 1.68 21.48
CA GLU A 395 -10.70 0.74 22.43
C GLU A 395 -10.10 -0.67 22.27
N VAL A 396 -9.74 -1.04 21.03
CA VAL A 396 -9.07 -2.31 20.75
C VAL A 396 -7.63 -2.29 21.25
N ILE A 397 -6.91 -1.18 21.09
CA ILE A 397 -5.53 -1.04 21.53
C ILE A 397 -5.43 -1.06 23.06
N GLU A 398 -6.35 -0.40 23.75
CA GLU A 398 -6.36 -0.34 25.22
C GLU A 398 -6.80 -1.67 25.88
N ALA A 399 -7.52 -2.51 25.13
CA ALA A 399 -8.00 -3.79 25.63
C ALA A 399 -6.97 -4.94 25.56
N VAL A 400 -5.82 -4.73 24.87
CA VAL A 400 -4.73 -5.71 24.71
C VAL A 400 -3.49 -5.27 25.46
#